data_AF-A0A120K2K3-F1
#
_entry.id   AF-A0A120K2K3-F1
#
_cell.length_a   1.000
_cell.length_b   1.000
_cell.length_c   1.000
_cell.angle_alpha   90.00
_cell.angle_beta   90.00
_cell.angle_gamma   90.00
#
_symmetry.space_group_name_H-M   'P 1'
#
loop_
_entity.id
_entity.type
_entity.pdbx_description
1 polymer ?
#
loop_
_entity_poly.entity_id
_entity_poly.type
_entity_poly.pdbx_seq_one_letter_code
_entity_poly.pdbx_strand_id
1 'polypeptide(L)'
;MTFKLTELLYQNIVLEDHKEVRLRVYADQVGCPPIMVDSGTSHIEVICFKKTFLKIFTECHSKLTELLDHNSNLELDVYLGTIGLLFTTFENRTILNLHESLFLDMVNSIDGDKSLRKEIRLVEALLSSNLSKLNKSSSLWLWYKKLVVLQREKNFNSEIQVVKTCLASAELHPSNYYSWNMLRWYCDIVREENNRDHIFHNIRKFAFSHLKDISAWEMLSHFYLGNWDYNASEYRRLAVRFNIHHCDKLGIQGEGEDITCKISTLITTLADYIDLCEVSEWPPYLTLYKLISITKPQSFEYLKKWEAQVQPYPNSEGRNNHVNDILRLSKDKHMDVKKKFLKKVANIYEVEMGYTSTAND
;
A
#
# COMPACT_ATOMS: atom_id res chain seq x y z
N MET A 1 11.02 24.85 25.72
CA MET A 1 10.10 24.32 24.70
C MET A 1 9.05 23.46 25.35
N THR A 2 7.81 23.60 24.88
CA THR A 2 6.62 23.07 25.55
C THR A 2 6.48 21.56 25.36
N PHE A 3 6.98 20.97 24.26
CA PHE A 3 6.79 19.54 23.94
C PHE A 3 8.12 18.80 23.76
N LYS A 4 8.88 18.58 24.84
CA LYS A 4 10.28 18.13 24.75
C LYS A 4 10.43 16.76 24.08
N LEU A 5 9.56 15.79 24.40
CA LEU A 5 9.67 14.45 23.83
C LEU A 5 9.21 14.41 22.37
N THR A 6 8.14 15.14 22.06
CA THR A 6 7.60 15.23 20.70
C THR A 6 8.54 15.96 19.76
N GLU A 7 9.14 17.05 20.23
CA GLU A 7 10.16 17.78 19.48
C GLU A 7 11.36 16.88 19.18
N LEU A 8 11.87 16.15 20.19
CA LEU A 8 12.95 15.19 19.99
C LEU A 8 12.57 14.11 18.96
N LEU A 9 11.35 13.57 19.03
CA LEU A 9 10.86 12.60 18.04
C LEU A 9 10.84 13.21 16.64
N TYR A 10 10.19 14.36 16.50
CA TYR A 10 10.01 15.06 15.24
C TYR A 10 11.35 15.38 14.59
N GLN A 11 12.28 15.99 15.34
CA GLN A 11 13.60 16.35 14.85
C GLN A 11 14.35 15.15 14.29
N ASN A 12 14.31 14.00 14.99
CA ASN A 12 14.97 12.78 14.53
C ASN A 12 14.29 12.16 13.29
N ILE A 13 12.98 12.37 13.12
CA ILE A 13 12.26 11.87 11.93
C ILE A 13 12.54 12.73 10.69
N VAL A 14 12.56 14.06 10.87
CA VAL A 14 12.66 15.01 9.75
C VAL A 14 14.10 15.47 9.46
N LEU A 15 15.11 14.81 10.04
CA LEU A 15 16.52 15.07 9.75
C LEU A 15 16.77 15.05 8.25
N GLU A 16 17.43 16.07 7.69
CA GLU A 16 17.66 16.20 6.25
C GLU A 16 18.77 15.26 5.70
N ASP A 17 18.94 14.07 6.31
CA ASP A 17 19.76 13.00 5.72
C ASP A 17 18.96 12.37 4.57
N HIS A 18 19.63 12.09 3.45
CA HIS A 18 19.07 11.39 2.28
C HIS A 18 18.68 9.94 2.58
N LYS A 19 18.93 9.46 3.80
CA LYS A 19 18.52 8.13 4.26
C LYS A 19 17.01 8.04 4.53
N GLU A 20 16.48 6.87 4.24
CA GLU A 20 15.14 6.45 4.67
C GLU A 20 15.05 6.46 6.20
N VAL A 21 13.95 6.96 6.74
CA VAL A 21 13.69 6.96 8.19
C VAL A 21 12.59 5.95 8.51
N ARG A 22 12.86 5.08 9.50
CA ARG A 22 11.90 4.09 10.00
C ARG A 22 11.59 4.37 11.45
N LEU A 23 10.31 4.57 11.77
CA LEU A 23 9.86 4.73 13.14
C LEU A 23 9.47 3.37 13.73
N ARG A 24 10.12 2.99 14.84
CA ARG A 24 9.83 1.76 15.57
C ARG A 24 9.39 2.04 16.99
N VAL A 25 8.33 1.38 17.42
CA VAL A 25 7.87 1.39 18.80
C VAL A 25 8.18 0.04 19.44
N TYR A 26 9.02 0.05 20.49
CA TYR A 26 9.48 -1.16 21.17
C TYR A 26 9.15 -1.16 22.66
N ALA A 27 9.23 -2.35 23.28
CA ALA A 27 9.15 -2.49 24.73
C ALA A 27 10.34 -1.77 25.39
N ASP A 28 10.09 -1.18 26.56
CA ASP A 28 11.11 -0.42 27.28
C ASP A 28 12.36 -1.25 27.59
N GLN A 29 13.53 -0.62 27.48
CA GLN A 29 14.81 -1.22 27.82
C GLN A 29 15.49 -0.41 28.93
N VAL A 30 16.15 -1.10 29.87
CA VAL A 30 16.82 -0.45 31.01
C VAL A 30 18.04 0.33 30.51
N GLY A 31 18.19 1.57 30.94
CA GLY A 31 19.35 2.42 30.61
C GLY A 31 19.31 3.07 29.23
N CYS A 32 18.29 2.80 28.41
CA CYS A 32 18.12 3.45 27.11
C CYS A 32 17.49 4.84 27.25
N PRO A 33 17.89 5.83 26.41
CA PRO A 33 17.23 7.12 26.38
C PRO A 33 15.79 6.99 25.86
N PRO A 34 14.91 7.99 26.09
CA PRO A 34 13.50 7.92 25.72
C PRO A 34 13.27 7.64 24.22
N ILE A 35 14.14 8.21 23.38
CA ILE A 35 14.18 8.02 21.92
C ILE A 35 15.62 7.69 21.56
N MET A 36 15.81 6.62 20.80
CA MET A 36 17.11 6.21 20.25
C MET A 36 17.11 6.38 18.73
N VAL A 37 18.28 6.62 18.17
CA VAL A 37 18.49 6.65 16.72
C VAL A 37 19.59 5.66 16.41
N ASP A 38 19.27 4.66 15.60
CA ASP A 38 20.24 3.74 15.03
C ASP A 38 20.51 4.14 13.57
N SER A 39 21.76 4.56 13.30
CA SER A 39 22.17 5.06 12.00
C SER A 39 22.76 3.95 11.16
N GLY A 40 21.90 3.17 10.52
CA GLY A 40 22.29 2.14 9.56
C GLY A 40 22.94 2.72 8.29
N THR A 41 23.47 1.81 7.46
CA THR A 41 24.08 2.16 6.17
C THR A 41 23.04 2.64 5.15
N SER A 42 21.86 2.01 5.11
CA SER A 42 20.80 2.29 4.13
C SER A 42 19.62 3.07 4.68
N HIS A 43 19.42 3.07 5.99
CA HIS A 43 18.29 3.72 6.66
C HIS A 43 18.67 4.13 8.08
N ILE A 44 17.90 5.08 8.62
CA ILE A 44 17.92 5.51 10.01
C ILE A 44 16.71 4.91 10.70
N GLU A 45 16.93 4.25 11.84
CA GLU A 45 15.83 3.76 12.67
C GLU A 45 15.66 4.67 13.89
N VAL A 46 14.50 5.33 13.97
CA VAL A 46 14.09 6.12 15.13
C VAL A 46 13.26 5.22 16.03
N ILE A 47 13.79 4.90 17.21
CA ILE A 47 13.19 3.98 18.17
C ILE A 47 12.55 4.79 19.30
N CYS A 48 11.25 4.60 19.50
CA CYS A 48 10.49 5.15 20.62
C CYS A 48 10.02 4.02 21.53
N PHE A 49 10.30 4.11 22.83
CA PHE A 49 9.84 3.08 23.78
C PHE A 49 8.40 3.30 24.23
N LYS A 50 7.69 2.23 24.61
CA LYS A 50 6.27 2.28 25.02
C LYS A 50 6.01 3.29 26.16
N LYS A 51 6.89 3.41 27.15
CA LYS A 51 6.77 4.45 28.20
C LYS A 51 6.93 5.84 27.62
N THR A 52 7.85 6.05 26.68
CA THR A 52 8.03 7.33 26.00
C THR A 52 6.80 7.68 25.15
N PHE A 53 6.26 6.71 24.41
CA PHE A 53 5.03 6.85 23.64
C PHE A 53 3.87 7.34 24.52
N LEU A 54 3.68 6.74 25.70
CA LEU A 54 2.65 7.16 26.65
C LEU A 54 2.94 8.56 27.23
N LYS A 55 4.20 8.87 27.53
CA LYS A 55 4.59 10.20 28.01
C LYS A 55 4.35 11.28 26.96
N ILE A 56 4.60 10.99 25.68
CA ILE A 56 4.26 11.91 24.56
C ILE A 56 2.76 12.18 24.55
N PHE A 57 1.93 11.15 24.70
CA PHE A 57 0.48 11.34 24.78
C PHE A 57 0.10 12.27 25.94
N THR A 58 0.57 11.97 27.15
CA THR A 58 0.25 12.78 28.35
C THR A 58 0.75 14.21 28.21
N GLU A 59 2.01 14.41 27.77
CA GLU A 59 2.60 15.73 27.55
C GLU A 59 1.78 16.53 26.54
N CYS A 60 1.47 15.93 25.39
CA CYS A 60 0.75 16.62 24.33
C CYS A 60 -0.70 16.91 24.69
N HIS A 61 -1.41 15.96 25.29
CA HIS A 61 -2.81 16.15 25.66
C HIS A 61 -2.97 17.27 26.70
N SER A 62 -2.19 17.25 27.79
CA SER A 62 -2.31 18.27 28.84
C SER A 62 -1.94 19.66 28.33
N LYS A 63 -0.77 19.79 27.69
CA LYS A 63 -0.25 21.10 27.30
C LYS A 63 -0.99 21.70 26.10
N LEU A 64 -1.48 20.88 25.17
CA LEU A 64 -2.26 21.40 24.04
C LEU A 64 -3.59 21.99 24.53
N THR A 65 -4.25 21.38 25.51
CA THR A 65 -5.46 21.96 26.13
C THR A 65 -5.15 23.33 26.74
N GLU A 66 -4.08 23.44 27.54
CA GLU A 66 -3.65 24.71 28.13
C GLU A 66 -3.36 25.79 27.07
N LEU A 67 -2.64 25.44 26.00
CA LEU A 67 -2.31 26.38 24.93
C LEU A 67 -3.54 26.90 24.18
N LEU A 68 -4.53 26.03 23.94
CA LEU A 68 -5.77 26.40 23.26
C LEU A 68 -6.65 27.29 24.15
N ASP A 69 -6.66 27.06 25.47
CA ASP A 69 -7.43 27.87 26.41
C ASP A 69 -6.85 29.28 26.60
N HIS A 70 -5.53 29.44 26.46
CA HIS A 70 -4.85 30.71 26.72
C HIS A 70 -4.66 31.62 25.49
N ASN A 71 -5.13 31.23 24.29
CA ASN A 71 -5.03 32.03 23.05
C ASN A 71 -3.63 32.60 22.79
N SER A 72 -2.59 31.87 23.20
CA SER A 72 -1.20 32.28 23.02
C SER A 72 -0.78 32.10 21.56
N ASN A 73 -0.06 33.09 21.00
CA ASN A 73 0.40 33.09 19.61
C ASN A 73 1.61 32.14 19.38
N LEU A 74 1.42 30.85 19.72
CA LEU A 74 2.45 29.81 19.76
C LEU A 74 2.17 28.72 18.70
N GLU A 75 1.91 29.13 17.45
CA GLU A 75 1.51 28.23 16.35
C GLU A 75 2.43 27.01 16.19
N LEU A 76 3.75 27.19 16.33
CA LEU A 76 4.72 26.10 16.24
C LEU A 76 4.59 25.08 17.39
N ASP A 77 4.37 25.54 18.62
CA ASP A 77 4.16 24.67 19.77
C ASP A 77 2.85 23.89 19.59
N VAL A 78 1.77 24.56 19.14
CA VAL A 78 0.49 23.89 18.83
C VAL A 78 0.70 22.83 17.74
N TYR A 79 1.43 23.14 16.67
CA TYR A 79 1.75 22.18 15.62
C TYR A 79 2.54 20.98 16.16
N LEU A 80 3.58 21.18 16.97
CA LEU A 80 4.29 20.09 17.64
C LEU A 80 3.35 19.26 18.54
N GLY A 81 2.47 19.90 19.29
CA GLY A 81 1.44 19.23 20.09
C GLY A 81 0.56 18.31 19.22
N THR A 82 0.12 18.80 18.05
CA THR A 82 -0.66 17.96 17.12
C THR A 82 0.14 16.79 16.56
N ILE A 83 1.44 16.93 16.29
CA ILE A 83 2.29 15.80 15.85
C ILE A 83 2.31 14.68 16.90
N GLY A 84 2.51 15.02 18.17
CA GLY A 84 2.54 14.04 19.25
C GLY A 84 1.19 13.33 19.43
N LEU A 85 0.09 14.06 19.21
CA LEU A 85 -1.25 13.48 19.22
C LEU A 85 -1.60 12.70 17.94
N LEU A 86 -1.05 13.03 16.77
CA LEU A 86 -1.18 12.18 15.58
C LEU A 86 -0.41 10.87 15.75
N PHE A 87 0.76 10.92 16.38
CA PHE A 87 1.55 9.74 16.72
C PHE A 87 0.87 8.84 17.76
N THR A 88 0.14 9.41 18.72
CA THR A 88 -0.44 8.64 19.84
C THR A 88 -1.95 8.39 19.75
N THR A 89 -2.68 9.26 19.03
CA THR A 89 -4.14 9.25 18.83
C THR A 89 -4.51 9.49 17.35
N PHE A 90 -3.99 8.66 16.47
CA PHE A 90 -4.03 8.74 15.01
C PHE A 90 -5.41 8.82 14.33
N GLU A 91 -6.52 8.54 15.01
CA GLU A 91 -7.89 8.74 14.47
C GLU A 91 -8.62 9.97 15.08
N ASN A 92 -7.93 10.81 15.84
CA ASN A 92 -8.53 12.02 16.39
C ASN A 92 -8.71 13.08 15.29
N ARG A 93 -9.91 13.13 14.70
CA ARG A 93 -10.24 14.03 13.60
C ARG A 93 -10.14 15.51 13.96
N THR A 94 -10.39 15.88 15.21
CA THR A 94 -10.24 17.28 15.67
C THR A 94 -8.78 17.70 15.60
N ILE A 95 -7.88 16.85 16.11
CA ILE A 95 -6.43 17.09 16.04
C ILE A 95 -5.94 17.08 14.59
N LEU A 96 -6.43 16.17 13.75
CA LEU A 96 -6.04 16.13 12.34
C LEU A 96 -6.47 17.40 11.59
N ASN A 97 -7.68 17.90 11.83
CA ASN A 97 -8.14 19.14 11.21
C ASN A 97 -7.31 20.35 11.68
N LEU A 98 -6.99 20.42 12.97
CA LEU A 98 -6.12 21.47 13.53
C LEU A 98 -4.73 21.39 12.91
N HIS A 99 -4.15 20.19 12.85
CA HIS A 99 -2.85 19.94 12.23
C HIS A 99 -2.83 20.35 10.75
N GLU A 100 -3.85 19.95 9.99
CA GLU A 100 -4.01 20.30 8.58
C GLU A 100 -4.08 21.83 8.41
N SER A 101 -4.84 22.53 9.25
CA SER A 101 -4.91 24.01 9.19
C SER A 101 -3.53 24.64 9.40
N LEU A 102 -2.86 24.30 10.50
CA LEU A 102 -1.55 24.85 10.85
C LEU A 102 -0.50 24.54 9.77
N PHE A 103 -0.53 23.31 9.23
CA PHE A 103 0.36 22.92 8.16
C PHE A 103 0.10 23.72 6.86
N LEU A 104 -1.17 23.98 6.52
CA LEU A 104 -1.51 24.76 5.35
C LEU A 104 -1.00 26.21 5.46
N ASP A 105 -1.02 26.80 6.64
CA ASP A 105 -0.44 28.12 6.87
C ASP A 105 1.09 28.08 6.65
N MET A 106 1.77 27.07 7.18
CA MET A 106 3.22 26.88 6.99
C MET A 106 3.60 26.59 5.53
N VAL A 107 2.81 25.80 4.79
CA VAL A 107 3.12 25.44 3.39
C VAL A 107 2.84 26.58 2.42
N ASN A 108 2.07 27.59 2.83
CA ASN A 108 1.85 28.83 2.09
C ASN A 108 2.92 29.90 2.38
N SER A 109 3.84 29.65 3.31
CA SER A 109 4.97 30.54 3.60
C SER A 109 6.13 30.40 2.59
N ILE A 110 7.14 31.26 2.73
CA ILE A 110 8.36 31.25 1.88
C ILE A 110 9.08 29.89 1.93
N ASP A 111 9.02 29.18 3.05
CA ASP A 111 9.66 27.88 3.26
C ASP A 111 8.71 26.69 2.94
N GLY A 112 7.70 26.90 2.11
CA GLY A 112 6.65 25.91 1.84
C GLY A 112 7.15 24.53 1.40
N ASP A 113 8.14 24.47 0.49
CA ASP A 113 8.74 23.19 0.06
C ASP A 113 9.43 22.46 1.22
N LYS A 114 10.16 23.20 2.07
CA LYS A 114 10.83 22.62 3.23
C LYS A 114 9.83 22.08 4.25
N SER A 115 8.78 22.83 4.53
CA SER A 115 7.69 22.40 5.41
C SER A 115 7.01 21.14 4.88
N LEU A 116 6.71 21.11 3.57
CA LEU A 116 6.11 19.94 2.93
C LEU A 116 7.02 18.71 3.00
N ARG A 117 8.31 18.85 2.71
CA ARG A 117 9.27 17.75 2.80
C ARG A 117 9.31 17.13 4.20
N LYS A 118 9.34 17.96 5.24
CA LYS A 118 9.33 17.50 6.64
C LYS A 118 8.03 16.77 6.98
N GLU A 119 6.90 17.29 6.53
CA GLU A 119 5.59 16.68 6.74
C GLU A 119 5.45 15.33 6.01
N ILE A 120 5.92 15.23 4.77
CA ILE A 120 5.98 13.97 4.01
C ILE A 120 6.80 12.93 4.78
N ARG A 121 8.02 13.28 5.21
CA ARG A 121 8.88 12.37 5.99
C ARG A 121 8.22 11.91 7.28
N LEU A 122 7.55 12.83 7.99
CA LEU A 122 6.81 12.50 9.21
C LEU A 122 5.72 11.47 8.93
N VAL A 123 4.86 11.72 7.95
CA VAL A 123 3.73 10.85 7.62
C VAL A 123 4.21 9.50 7.07
N GLU A 124 5.23 9.47 6.23
CA GLU A 124 5.83 8.23 5.74
C GLU A 124 6.41 7.38 6.88
N ALA A 125 7.10 8.00 7.85
CA ALA A 125 7.61 7.30 9.02
C ALA A 125 6.48 6.74 9.91
N LEU A 126 5.38 7.48 10.08
CA LEU A 126 4.20 7.02 10.82
C LEU A 126 3.50 5.84 10.11
N LEU A 127 3.30 5.94 8.79
CA LEU A 127 2.60 4.93 7.98
C LEU A 127 3.43 3.66 7.74
N SER A 128 4.75 3.74 7.88
CA SER A 128 5.68 2.60 7.81
C SER A 128 6.14 2.09 9.19
N SER A 129 5.50 2.58 10.27
CA SER A 129 5.78 2.13 11.62
C SER A 129 5.34 0.69 11.87
N ASN A 130 6.00 0.00 12.82
CA ASN A 130 5.60 -1.34 13.28
C ASN A 130 4.36 -1.32 14.19
N LEU A 131 3.85 -0.13 14.55
CA LEU A 131 2.60 0.00 15.28
C LEU A 131 1.42 -0.11 14.31
N SER A 132 0.76 -1.27 14.30
CA SER A 132 -0.35 -1.60 13.38
C SER A 132 -1.46 -0.54 13.31
N LYS A 133 -1.73 0.10 14.45
CA LYS A 133 -2.68 1.18 14.62
C LYS A 133 -2.33 2.43 13.80
N LEU A 134 -1.07 2.85 13.80
CA LEU A 134 -0.58 3.96 12.98
C LEU A 134 -0.53 3.58 11.50
N ASN A 135 0.08 2.43 11.23
CA ASN A 135 0.29 1.90 9.89
C ASN A 135 -1.03 1.69 9.10
N LYS A 136 -2.12 1.37 9.80
CA LYS A 136 -3.46 1.18 9.22
C LYS A 136 -4.41 2.35 9.49
N SER A 137 -3.89 3.53 9.86
CA SER A 137 -4.73 4.69 10.14
C SER A 137 -5.31 5.27 8.85
N SER A 138 -6.64 5.18 8.72
CA SER A 138 -7.35 5.72 7.56
C SER A 138 -7.16 7.24 7.41
N SER A 139 -7.09 7.93 8.54
CA SER A 139 -6.88 9.37 8.64
C SER A 139 -5.49 9.79 8.14
N LEU A 140 -4.44 9.07 8.53
CA LEU A 140 -3.07 9.33 8.06
C LEU A 140 -2.89 9.01 6.57
N TRP A 141 -3.50 7.92 6.06
CA TRP A 141 -3.46 7.62 4.61
C TRP A 141 -4.18 8.69 3.77
N LEU A 142 -5.31 9.22 4.26
CA LEU A 142 -5.99 10.33 3.62
C LEU A 142 -5.15 11.61 3.67
N TRP A 143 -4.45 11.87 4.77
CA TRP A 143 -3.50 12.97 4.87
C TRP A 143 -2.35 12.81 3.87
N TYR A 144 -1.82 11.60 3.72
CA TYR A 144 -0.77 11.33 2.74
C TYR A 144 -1.23 11.56 1.29
N LYS A 145 -2.45 11.16 0.92
CA LYS A 145 -3.05 11.53 -0.40
C LYS A 145 -3.05 13.03 -0.63
N LYS A 146 -3.41 13.82 0.39
CA LYS A 146 -3.41 15.28 0.32
C LYS A 146 -2.02 15.85 0.13
N LEU A 147 -1.01 15.30 0.81
CA LEU A 147 0.39 15.70 0.62
C LEU A 147 0.88 15.42 -0.80
N VAL A 148 0.50 14.28 -1.41
CA VAL A 148 0.78 14.01 -2.83
C VAL A 148 0.17 15.08 -3.74
N VAL A 149 -1.10 15.45 -3.50
CA VAL A 149 -1.77 16.50 -4.27
C VAL A 149 -1.06 17.84 -4.12
N LEU A 150 -0.71 18.24 -2.89
CA LEU A 150 0.00 19.49 -2.63
C LEU A 150 1.38 19.50 -3.29
N GLN A 151 2.15 18.42 -3.17
CA GLN A 151 3.47 18.29 -3.78
C GLN A 151 3.42 18.52 -5.29
N ARG A 152 2.46 17.85 -5.94
CA ARG A 152 2.32 17.90 -7.39
C ARG A 152 1.79 19.24 -7.88
N GLU A 153 0.67 19.70 -7.35
CA GLU A 153 -0.04 20.86 -7.89
C GLU A 153 0.64 22.19 -7.53
N LYS A 154 1.45 22.23 -6.46
CA LYS A 154 2.29 23.40 -6.15
C LYS A 154 3.70 23.33 -6.76
N ASN A 155 3.99 22.31 -7.56
CA ASN A 155 5.31 22.10 -8.21
C ASN A 155 6.47 22.12 -7.20
N PHE A 156 6.28 21.46 -6.06
CA PHE A 156 7.31 21.34 -5.04
C PHE A 156 8.32 20.24 -5.39
N ASN A 157 9.60 20.51 -5.16
CA ASN A 157 10.70 19.58 -5.41
C ASN A 157 10.84 18.51 -4.31
N SER A 158 10.01 18.59 -3.27
CA SER A 158 9.90 17.57 -2.23
C SER A 158 9.68 16.17 -2.82
N GLU A 159 10.62 15.28 -2.56
CA GLU A 159 10.52 13.88 -2.95
C GLU A 159 9.46 13.17 -2.10
N ILE A 160 8.56 12.42 -2.75
CA ILE A 160 7.54 11.62 -2.09
C ILE A 160 7.66 10.16 -2.50
N GLN A 161 7.79 9.27 -1.51
CA GLN A 161 8.18 7.88 -1.70
C GLN A 161 6.97 6.94 -1.65
N VAL A 162 5.91 7.25 -2.40
CA VAL A 162 4.59 6.57 -2.26
C VAL A 162 4.70 5.05 -2.38
N VAL A 163 5.38 4.56 -3.42
CA VAL A 163 5.55 3.11 -3.66
C VAL A 163 6.28 2.46 -2.49
N LYS A 164 7.41 3.04 -2.10
CA LYS A 164 8.26 2.53 -1.03
C LYS A 164 7.53 2.51 0.31
N THR A 165 6.83 3.59 0.66
CA THR A 165 6.03 3.70 1.89
C THR A 165 4.91 2.66 1.92
N CYS A 166 4.19 2.47 0.80
CA CYS A 166 3.12 1.47 0.71
C CYS A 166 3.68 0.04 0.87
N LEU A 167 4.78 -0.29 0.20
CA LEU A 167 5.39 -1.62 0.29
C LEU A 167 5.99 -1.89 1.67
N ALA A 168 6.67 -0.91 2.28
CA ALA A 168 7.17 -1.03 3.65
C ALA A 168 6.02 -1.24 4.65
N SER A 169 4.89 -0.60 4.42
CA SER A 169 3.68 -0.77 5.22
C SER A 169 3.09 -2.19 5.06
N ALA A 170 3.00 -2.68 3.82
CA ALA A 170 2.50 -4.03 3.50
C ALA A 170 3.41 -5.16 4.00
N GLU A 171 4.74 -4.94 4.00
CA GLU A 171 5.73 -5.88 4.55
C GLU A 171 5.49 -6.15 6.05
N LEU A 172 5.20 -5.09 6.81
CA LEU A 172 4.92 -5.20 8.25
C LEU A 172 3.53 -5.78 8.54
N HIS A 173 2.58 -5.53 7.66
CA HIS A 173 1.20 -5.93 7.82
C HIS A 173 0.64 -6.48 6.51
N PRO A 174 0.72 -7.82 6.31
CA PRO A 174 0.22 -8.47 5.12
C PRO A 174 -1.22 -8.07 4.83
N SER A 175 -1.51 -7.79 3.56
CA SER A 175 -2.82 -7.34 3.09
C SER A 175 -3.33 -6.07 3.80
N ASN A 176 -2.43 -5.12 4.07
CA ASN A 176 -2.82 -3.79 4.51
C ASN A 176 -3.62 -3.04 3.41
N TYR A 177 -4.94 -3.18 3.47
CA TYR A 177 -5.88 -2.59 2.53
C TYR A 177 -5.67 -1.09 2.30
N TYR A 178 -5.29 -0.32 3.33
CA TYR A 178 -5.11 1.13 3.19
C TYR A 178 -3.88 1.48 2.35
N SER A 179 -2.76 0.78 2.58
CA SER A 179 -1.55 0.95 1.77
C SER A 179 -1.79 0.56 0.30
N TRP A 180 -2.50 -0.53 0.06
CA TRP A 180 -2.84 -0.97 -1.29
C TRP A 180 -3.88 -0.06 -1.95
N ASN A 181 -4.85 0.48 -1.21
CA ASN A 181 -5.78 1.49 -1.71
C ASN A 181 -5.06 2.78 -2.11
N MET A 182 -4.11 3.23 -1.29
CA MET A 182 -3.24 4.36 -1.62
C MET A 182 -2.45 4.10 -2.91
N LEU A 183 -1.86 2.92 -3.05
CA LEU A 183 -1.08 2.58 -4.24
C LEU A 183 -1.93 2.48 -5.50
N ARG A 184 -3.17 1.94 -5.42
CA ARG A 184 -4.15 1.96 -6.52
C ARG A 184 -4.46 3.40 -6.95
N TRP A 185 -4.82 4.24 -5.98
CA TRP A 185 -5.11 5.64 -6.22
C TRP A 185 -3.92 6.36 -6.86
N TYR A 186 -2.71 6.14 -6.35
CA TYR A 186 -1.48 6.74 -6.87
C TYR A 186 -1.18 6.29 -8.31
N CYS A 187 -1.29 4.99 -8.60
CA CYS A 187 -1.09 4.47 -9.95
C CYS A 187 -2.01 5.14 -10.97
N ASP A 188 -3.28 5.36 -10.60
CA ASP A 188 -4.28 5.89 -11.53
C ASP A 188 -4.07 7.39 -11.83
N ILE A 189 -3.33 8.12 -10.97
CA ILE A 189 -3.06 9.55 -11.15
C ILE A 189 -1.67 9.86 -11.72
N VAL A 190 -0.71 8.93 -11.63
CA VAL A 190 0.65 9.09 -12.18
C VAL A 190 0.61 9.02 -13.70
N ARG A 191 1.27 10.00 -14.35
CA ARG A 191 1.31 10.14 -15.81
C ARG A 191 2.50 9.46 -16.47
N GLU A 192 3.67 9.63 -15.88
CA GLU A 192 4.93 9.28 -16.51
C GLU A 192 5.02 7.76 -16.67
N GLU A 193 5.15 7.31 -17.91
CA GLU A 193 5.23 5.88 -18.23
C GLU A 193 6.40 5.21 -17.50
N ASN A 194 7.56 5.86 -17.44
CA ASN A 194 8.71 5.37 -16.67
C ASN A 194 8.38 5.14 -15.19
N ASN A 195 7.61 6.03 -14.57
CA ASN A 195 7.19 5.86 -13.18
C ASN A 195 6.19 4.71 -13.06
N ARG A 196 5.28 4.56 -14.01
CA ARG A 196 4.32 3.45 -14.04
C ARG A 196 5.01 2.09 -14.16
N ASP A 197 5.98 1.95 -15.05
CA ASP A 197 6.75 0.72 -15.21
C ASP A 197 7.56 0.40 -13.94
N HIS A 198 8.16 1.43 -13.33
CA HIS A 198 8.82 1.28 -12.03
C HIS A 198 7.84 0.81 -10.94
N ILE A 199 6.66 1.42 -10.85
CA ILE A 199 5.61 1.02 -9.90
C ILE A 199 5.20 -0.44 -10.15
N PHE A 200 4.92 -0.81 -11.40
CA PHE A 200 4.55 -2.17 -11.79
C PHE A 200 5.61 -3.19 -11.41
N HIS A 201 6.88 -2.90 -11.72
CA HIS A 201 8.00 -3.78 -11.39
C HIS A 201 8.07 -4.05 -9.88
N ASN A 202 7.95 -3.02 -9.06
CA ASN A 202 7.97 -3.15 -7.60
C ASN A 202 6.78 -3.95 -7.06
N ILE A 203 5.56 -3.68 -7.55
CA ILE A 203 4.35 -4.43 -7.17
C ILE A 203 4.49 -5.90 -7.56
N ARG A 204 4.97 -6.17 -8.78
CA ARG A 204 5.20 -7.53 -9.28
C ARG A 204 6.20 -8.27 -8.41
N LYS A 205 7.36 -7.67 -8.13
CA LYS A 205 8.36 -8.25 -7.23
C LYS A 205 7.77 -8.56 -5.86
N PHE A 206 6.99 -7.64 -5.30
CA PHE A 206 6.36 -7.83 -4.00
C PHE A 206 5.34 -8.98 -4.02
N ALA A 207 4.41 -9.00 -4.96
CA ALA A 207 3.35 -10.02 -5.03
C ALA A 207 3.93 -11.43 -5.19
N PHE A 208 4.92 -11.62 -6.07
CA PHE A 208 5.58 -12.91 -6.27
C PHE A 208 6.40 -13.37 -5.05
N SER A 209 6.80 -12.45 -4.17
CA SER A 209 7.45 -12.77 -2.90
C SER A 209 6.46 -13.04 -1.76
N HIS A 210 5.18 -12.68 -1.95
CA HIS A 210 4.13 -12.72 -0.94
C HIS A 210 2.87 -13.40 -1.47
N LEU A 211 2.95 -14.71 -1.75
CA LEU A 211 1.87 -15.52 -2.34
C LEU A 211 0.50 -15.39 -1.65
N LYS A 212 0.51 -15.14 -0.34
CA LYS A 212 -0.71 -15.04 0.49
C LYS A 212 -1.29 -13.63 0.56
N ASP A 213 -0.58 -12.60 0.08
CA ASP A 213 -1.09 -11.23 0.13
C ASP A 213 -2.07 -10.96 -1.01
N ILE A 214 -3.36 -11.23 -0.74
CA ILE A 214 -4.44 -11.01 -1.70
C ILE A 214 -4.43 -9.59 -2.29
N SER A 215 -4.09 -8.57 -1.49
CA SER A 215 -4.16 -7.18 -1.93
C SER A 215 -3.05 -6.82 -2.92
N ALA A 216 -1.85 -7.40 -2.76
CA ALA A 216 -0.76 -7.26 -3.72
C ALA A 216 -1.12 -7.87 -5.09
N TRP A 217 -1.70 -9.07 -5.07
CA TRP A 217 -2.16 -9.77 -6.26
C TRP A 217 -3.31 -9.04 -6.96
N GLU A 218 -4.24 -8.48 -6.19
CA GLU A 218 -5.29 -7.61 -6.74
C GLU A 218 -4.73 -6.32 -7.33
N MET A 219 -3.71 -5.73 -6.71
CA MET A 219 -3.03 -4.55 -7.23
C MET A 219 -2.39 -4.82 -8.61
N LEU A 220 -1.81 -6.00 -8.83
CA LEU A 220 -1.29 -6.39 -10.14
C LEU A 220 -2.38 -6.41 -11.22
N SER A 221 -3.55 -6.97 -10.92
CA SER A 221 -4.67 -6.92 -11.86
C SER A 221 -5.18 -5.48 -12.05
N HIS A 222 -5.29 -4.69 -10.97
CA HIS A 222 -5.74 -3.29 -11.04
C HIS A 222 -4.88 -2.46 -11.98
N PHE A 223 -3.56 -2.70 -12.02
CA PHE A 223 -2.65 -1.94 -12.88
C PHE A 223 -3.08 -1.90 -14.36
N TYR A 224 -3.74 -2.96 -14.83
CA TYR A 224 -4.27 -3.06 -16.20
C TYR A 224 -5.79 -2.80 -16.29
N LEU A 225 -6.52 -2.99 -15.18
CA LEU A 225 -7.99 -2.96 -15.14
C LEU A 225 -8.57 -1.68 -14.52
N GLY A 226 -7.71 -0.74 -14.14
CA GLY A 226 -8.02 0.33 -13.20
C GLY A 226 -9.33 1.06 -13.44
N ASN A 227 -9.94 1.51 -12.33
CA ASN A 227 -11.11 2.41 -12.35
C ASN A 227 -10.63 3.87 -12.24
N TRP A 228 -10.10 4.36 -13.36
CA TRP A 228 -9.44 5.66 -13.48
C TRP A 228 -10.36 6.82 -13.07
N ASP A 229 -11.65 6.74 -13.38
CA ASP A 229 -12.59 7.83 -13.17
C ASP A 229 -12.83 8.15 -11.69
N TYR A 230 -12.97 7.12 -10.85
CA TYR A 230 -13.18 7.31 -9.42
C TYR A 230 -11.96 7.96 -8.77
N ASN A 231 -10.76 7.42 -9.00
CA ASN A 231 -9.53 7.94 -8.39
C ASN A 231 -9.17 9.34 -8.92
N ALA A 232 -9.43 9.61 -10.20
CA ALA A 232 -9.29 10.94 -10.78
C ALA A 232 -10.30 11.95 -10.19
N SER A 233 -11.54 11.52 -9.93
CA SER A 233 -12.54 12.34 -9.22
C SER A 233 -12.10 12.64 -7.78
N GLU A 234 -11.62 11.62 -7.06
CA GLU A 234 -11.09 11.79 -5.70
C GLU A 234 -9.91 12.78 -5.68
N TYR A 235 -8.97 12.66 -6.62
CA TYR A 235 -7.85 13.59 -6.76
C TYR A 235 -8.32 15.04 -6.95
N ARG A 236 -9.22 15.27 -7.92
CA ARG A 236 -9.78 16.61 -8.19
C ARG A 236 -10.49 17.17 -6.97
N ARG A 237 -11.27 16.35 -6.26
CA ARG A 237 -11.95 16.74 -5.01
C ARG A 237 -10.95 17.17 -3.93
N LEU A 238 -9.82 16.48 -3.81
CA LEU A 238 -8.75 16.85 -2.87
C LEU A 238 -8.04 18.15 -3.28
N ALA A 239 -7.76 18.33 -4.57
CA ALA A 239 -7.13 19.55 -5.08
C ALA A 239 -8.01 20.80 -4.88
N VAL A 240 -9.31 20.70 -5.13
CA VAL A 240 -10.26 21.80 -4.89
C VAL A 240 -10.26 22.24 -3.42
N ARG A 241 -10.03 21.32 -2.47
CA ARG A 241 -9.92 21.66 -1.04
C ARG A 241 -8.72 22.56 -0.74
N PHE A 242 -7.72 22.59 -1.62
CA PHE A 242 -6.57 23.48 -1.53
C PHE A 242 -6.68 24.72 -2.45
N ASN A 243 -7.89 25.04 -2.92
CA ASN A 243 -8.16 26.10 -3.90
C ASN A 243 -7.44 25.90 -5.24
N ILE A 244 -7.17 24.64 -5.60
CA ILE A 244 -6.54 24.27 -6.87
C ILE A 244 -7.65 23.83 -7.83
N HIS A 245 -8.09 24.76 -8.67
CA HIS A 245 -9.21 24.53 -9.61
C HIS A 245 -8.76 23.98 -10.97
N HIS A 246 -7.49 24.20 -11.32
CA HIS A 246 -6.89 23.70 -12.55
C HIS A 246 -5.93 22.58 -12.19
N CYS A 247 -6.47 21.38 -12.01
CA CYS A 247 -5.64 20.19 -11.98
C CYS A 247 -5.19 19.90 -13.40
N ASP A 248 -3.91 19.61 -13.55
CA ASP A 248 -3.42 19.10 -14.81
C ASP A 248 -4.20 17.82 -15.24
N LYS A 249 -4.30 17.55 -16.55
CA LYS A 249 -5.03 16.40 -17.11
C LYS A 249 -4.58 15.06 -16.52
N LEU A 250 -5.42 14.36 -15.77
CA LEU A 250 -5.11 13.03 -15.22
C LEU A 250 -5.20 11.93 -16.30
N GLY A 251 -4.53 10.79 -16.07
CA GLY A 251 -4.64 9.59 -16.92
C GLY A 251 -3.58 9.48 -18.02
N ILE A 252 -3.50 8.28 -18.61
CA ILE A 252 -2.63 7.95 -19.75
C ILE A 252 -3.40 8.20 -21.05
N GLN A 253 -2.78 8.90 -21.98
CA GLN A 253 -3.14 8.81 -23.40
C GLN A 253 -2.33 7.65 -24.00
N GLY A 254 -2.74 6.41 -23.73
CA GLY A 254 -2.04 5.21 -24.15
C GLY A 254 -2.90 4.40 -25.12
N GLU A 255 -2.43 4.27 -26.36
CA GLU A 255 -3.07 3.55 -27.46
C GLU A 255 -3.29 2.07 -27.10
N GLY A 256 -4.50 1.54 -27.31
CA GLY A 256 -4.95 0.27 -26.73
C GLY A 256 -4.25 -1.02 -27.20
N GLU A 257 -3.38 -0.96 -28.22
CA GLU A 257 -2.71 -2.15 -28.76
C GLU A 257 -1.57 -2.66 -27.86
N ASP A 258 -0.84 -1.78 -27.18
CA ASP A 258 0.28 -2.17 -26.30
C ASP A 258 -0.18 -2.91 -25.02
N ILE A 259 -1.34 -2.53 -24.48
CA ILE A 259 -1.86 -3.07 -23.22
C ILE A 259 -2.20 -4.56 -23.35
N THR A 260 -2.79 -4.99 -24.47
CA THR A 260 -3.19 -6.39 -24.67
C THR A 260 -1.98 -7.33 -24.72
N CYS A 261 -0.88 -6.89 -25.35
CA CYS A 261 0.38 -7.62 -25.39
C CYS A 261 1.01 -7.74 -23.99
N LYS A 262 1.04 -6.63 -23.24
CA LYS A 262 1.53 -6.60 -21.84
C LYS A 262 0.72 -7.54 -20.93
N ILE A 263 -0.62 -7.54 -21.03
CA ILE A 263 -1.47 -8.46 -20.27
C ILE A 263 -1.20 -9.91 -20.66
N SER A 264 -1.11 -10.21 -21.96
CA SER A 264 -0.83 -11.57 -22.45
C SER A 264 0.51 -12.11 -21.93
N THR A 265 1.55 -11.26 -21.93
CA THR A 265 2.86 -11.59 -21.37
C THR A 265 2.79 -11.89 -19.87
N LEU A 266 2.03 -11.08 -19.11
CA LEU A 266 1.83 -11.31 -17.69
C LEU A 266 1.05 -12.60 -17.43
N ILE A 267 0.01 -12.89 -18.21
CA ILE A 267 -0.77 -14.14 -18.11
C ILE A 267 0.15 -15.35 -18.28
N THR A 268 0.97 -15.38 -19.33
CA THR A 268 1.93 -16.48 -19.58
C THR A 268 2.91 -16.62 -18.42
N THR A 269 3.50 -15.50 -17.99
CA THR A 269 4.42 -15.48 -16.83
C THR A 269 3.76 -16.07 -15.58
N LEU A 270 2.50 -15.70 -15.30
CA LEU A 270 1.76 -16.17 -14.13
C LEU A 270 1.47 -17.67 -14.21
N ALA A 271 1.02 -18.15 -15.37
CA ALA A 271 0.77 -19.57 -15.58
C ALA A 271 2.06 -20.39 -15.41
N ASP A 272 3.17 -19.95 -16.00
CA ASP A 272 4.48 -20.58 -15.85
C ASP A 272 4.94 -20.58 -14.40
N TYR A 273 4.82 -19.45 -13.70
CA TYR A 273 5.18 -19.36 -12.28
C TYR A 273 4.34 -20.30 -11.41
N ILE A 274 3.03 -20.37 -11.65
CA ILE A 274 2.12 -21.28 -10.93
C ILE A 274 2.55 -22.74 -11.10
N ASP A 275 2.92 -23.14 -12.31
CA ASP A 275 3.38 -24.50 -12.60
C ASP A 275 4.78 -24.78 -12.03
N LEU A 276 5.74 -23.88 -12.27
CA LEU A 276 7.14 -24.05 -11.86
C LEU A 276 7.31 -24.06 -10.34
N CYS A 277 6.52 -23.26 -9.63
CA CYS A 277 6.58 -23.15 -8.17
C CYS A 277 5.51 -23.97 -7.46
N GLU A 278 4.72 -24.79 -8.17
CA GLU A 278 3.61 -25.59 -7.64
C GLU A 278 2.70 -24.77 -6.69
N VAL A 279 2.35 -23.56 -7.11
CA VAL A 279 1.64 -22.58 -6.26
C VAL A 279 0.31 -23.15 -5.76
N SER A 280 0.12 -23.12 -4.44
CA SER A 280 -1.04 -23.71 -3.75
C SER A 280 -1.96 -22.67 -3.11
N GLU A 281 -1.64 -21.39 -3.31
CA GLU A 281 -2.33 -20.23 -2.78
C GLU A 281 -3.31 -19.70 -3.83
N TRP A 282 -4.50 -19.25 -3.40
CA TRP A 282 -5.52 -18.73 -4.32
C TRP A 282 -5.21 -17.37 -5.00
N PRO A 283 -4.54 -16.39 -4.35
CA PRO A 283 -4.38 -15.05 -4.92
C PRO A 283 -3.76 -15.00 -6.33
N PRO A 284 -2.69 -15.74 -6.67
CA PRO A 284 -2.14 -15.75 -8.03
C PRO A 284 -3.14 -16.23 -9.08
N TYR A 285 -3.91 -17.30 -8.77
CA TYR A 285 -4.98 -17.80 -9.63
C TYR A 285 -6.12 -16.79 -9.78
N LEU A 286 -6.44 -16.02 -8.73
CA LEU A 286 -7.44 -14.97 -8.81
C LEU A 286 -7.00 -13.84 -9.73
N THR A 287 -5.74 -13.42 -9.66
CA THR A 287 -5.16 -12.43 -10.59
C THR A 287 -5.21 -12.95 -12.03
N LEU A 288 -4.76 -14.19 -12.25
CA LEU A 288 -4.82 -14.83 -13.56
C LEU A 288 -6.26 -14.89 -14.10
N TYR A 289 -7.22 -15.28 -13.27
CA TYR A 289 -8.64 -15.32 -13.60
C TYR A 289 -9.16 -13.93 -14.04
N LYS A 290 -8.84 -12.88 -13.26
CA LYS A 290 -9.22 -11.50 -13.60
C LYS A 290 -8.64 -11.09 -14.94
N LEU A 291 -7.35 -11.31 -15.18
CA LEU A 291 -6.70 -10.93 -16.45
C LEU A 291 -7.30 -11.68 -17.67
N ILE A 292 -7.54 -12.99 -17.54
CA ILE A 292 -8.17 -13.81 -18.61
C ILE A 292 -9.57 -13.30 -18.95
N SER A 293 -10.34 -12.88 -17.95
CA SER A 293 -11.72 -12.41 -18.17
C SER A 293 -11.80 -11.14 -19.03
N ILE A 294 -10.71 -10.37 -19.18
CA ILE A 294 -10.65 -9.20 -20.06
C ILE A 294 -10.12 -9.55 -21.44
N THR A 295 -8.99 -10.25 -21.54
CA THR A 295 -8.33 -10.44 -22.84
C THR A 295 -9.13 -11.30 -23.79
N LYS A 296 -10.03 -12.12 -23.25
CA LYS A 296 -10.77 -13.20 -23.91
C LYS A 296 -9.81 -14.21 -24.59
N PRO A 297 -9.94 -15.48 -24.26
CA PRO A 297 -8.94 -16.48 -24.62
C PRO A 297 -9.15 -16.95 -26.06
N GLN A 298 -8.27 -16.54 -26.99
CA GLN A 298 -8.25 -17.15 -28.33
C GLN A 298 -7.43 -18.44 -28.40
N SER A 299 -6.52 -18.71 -27.45
CA SER A 299 -5.89 -20.04 -27.29
C SER A 299 -4.92 -20.08 -26.11
N PHE A 300 -5.42 -20.40 -24.92
CA PHE A 300 -4.54 -20.69 -23.79
C PHE A 300 -4.27 -22.18 -23.70
N GLU A 301 -3.20 -22.62 -24.37
CA GLU A 301 -2.70 -24.00 -24.34
C GLU A 301 -2.50 -24.52 -22.92
N TYR A 302 -2.15 -23.64 -21.97
CA TYR A 302 -1.99 -24.00 -20.57
C TYR A 302 -3.31 -24.42 -19.88
N LEU A 303 -4.48 -23.89 -20.29
CA LEU A 303 -5.76 -24.34 -19.73
C LEU A 303 -6.02 -25.80 -20.11
N LYS A 304 -5.81 -26.16 -21.38
CA LYS A 304 -5.90 -27.54 -21.86
C LYS A 304 -4.90 -28.47 -21.17
N LYS A 305 -3.66 -27.99 -20.99
CA LYS A 305 -2.61 -28.69 -20.23
C LYS A 305 -3.07 -28.94 -18.78
N TRP A 306 -3.58 -27.93 -18.09
CA TRP A 306 -4.05 -28.05 -16.71
C TRP A 306 -5.28 -28.94 -16.58
N GLU A 307 -6.21 -28.89 -17.53
CA GLU A 307 -7.34 -29.82 -17.59
C GLU A 307 -6.85 -31.26 -17.67
N ALA A 308 -5.91 -31.56 -18.58
CA ALA A 308 -5.34 -32.89 -18.71
C ALA A 308 -4.60 -33.37 -17.45
N GLN A 309 -3.93 -32.47 -16.73
CA GLN A 309 -3.23 -32.79 -15.48
C GLN A 309 -4.20 -33.11 -14.33
N VAL A 310 -5.34 -32.41 -14.26
CA VAL A 310 -6.29 -32.50 -13.14
C VAL A 310 -7.28 -33.67 -13.31
N GLN A 311 -7.34 -34.29 -14.49
CA GLN A 311 -8.11 -35.53 -14.68
C GLN A 311 -7.63 -36.61 -13.68
N PRO A 312 -8.55 -37.36 -13.06
CA PRO A 312 -8.21 -38.33 -12.03
C PRO A 312 -7.25 -39.38 -12.60
N TYR A 313 -6.07 -39.51 -12.00
CA TYR A 313 -5.24 -40.69 -12.22
C TYR A 313 -6.02 -41.92 -11.72
N PRO A 314 -6.17 -42.98 -12.53
CA PRO A 314 -6.81 -44.22 -12.06
C PRO A 314 -6.07 -44.71 -10.81
N ASN A 315 -6.84 -44.95 -9.74
CA ASN A 315 -6.40 -45.31 -8.39
C ASN A 315 -5.15 -46.20 -8.41
N SER A 316 -3.99 -45.65 -8.08
CA SER A 316 -2.80 -46.45 -7.76
C SER A 316 -2.89 -46.86 -6.30
N GLU A 317 -3.63 -47.92 -6.04
CA GLU A 317 -3.61 -48.62 -4.77
C GLU A 317 -2.17 -49.06 -4.44
N GLY A 318 -1.67 -48.62 -3.29
CA GLY A 318 -0.48 -49.20 -2.67
C GLY A 318 0.83 -48.45 -2.94
N ARG A 319 1.24 -47.65 -1.95
CA ARG A 319 2.61 -47.65 -1.39
C ARG A 319 2.70 -46.65 -0.23
N ASN A 320 2.72 -47.22 0.98
CA ASN A 320 2.99 -46.56 2.26
C ASN A 320 4.47 -46.18 2.33
N ASN A 321 4.82 -44.91 2.18
CA ASN A 321 6.15 -44.39 2.47
C ASN A 321 6.01 -42.97 3.03
N HIS A 322 6.26 -42.79 4.33
CA HIS A 322 5.94 -41.56 5.06
C HIS A 322 6.63 -40.27 4.58
N VAL A 323 7.81 -40.36 3.94
CA VAL A 323 8.48 -39.18 3.36
C VAL A 323 7.82 -38.71 2.06
N ASN A 324 7.11 -39.61 1.36
CA ASN A 324 6.31 -39.22 0.20
C ASN A 324 5.05 -38.45 0.60
N ASP A 325 4.62 -38.51 1.85
CA ASP A 325 3.33 -37.95 2.26
C ASP A 325 3.33 -36.41 2.25
N ILE A 326 4.42 -35.75 2.67
CA ILE A 326 4.49 -34.28 2.70
C ILE A 326 4.52 -33.70 1.27
N LEU A 327 5.33 -34.28 0.38
CA LEU A 327 5.41 -33.85 -1.02
C LEU A 327 4.10 -34.13 -1.78
N ARG A 328 3.44 -35.26 -1.46
CA ARG A 328 2.09 -35.56 -1.97
C ARG A 328 1.09 -34.51 -1.51
N LEU A 329 1.06 -34.16 -0.22
CA LEU A 329 0.13 -33.16 0.31
C LEU A 329 0.27 -31.77 -0.35
N SER A 330 1.51 -31.32 -0.61
CA SER A 330 1.74 -30.05 -1.31
C SER A 330 1.22 -30.09 -2.75
N LYS A 331 1.54 -31.18 -3.46
CA LYS A 331 1.12 -31.39 -4.85
C LYS A 331 -0.39 -31.53 -4.97
N ASP A 332 -1.02 -32.29 -4.08
CA ASP A 332 -2.47 -32.48 -4.04
C ASP A 332 -3.18 -31.14 -3.81
N LYS A 333 -2.67 -30.33 -2.88
CA LYS A 333 -3.19 -28.97 -2.64
C LYS A 333 -3.06 -28.07 -3.86
N HIS A 334 -1.92 -28.08 -4.55
CA HIS A 334 -1.73 -27.35 -5.81
C HIS A 334 -2.76 -27.79 -6.87
N MET A 335 -2.95 -29.10 -7.04
CA MET A 335 -3.90 -29.66 -7.99
C MET A 335 -5.36 -29.32 -7.66
N ASP A 336 -5.73 -29.30 -6.38
CA ASP A 336 -7.05 -28.89 -5.93
C ASP A 336 -7.36 -27.42 -6.25
N VAL A 337 -6.38 -26.54 -6.04
CA VAL A 337 -6.53 -25.11 -6.36
C VAL A 337 -6.61 -24.90 -7.87
N LYS A 338 -5.78 -25.62 -8.65
CA LYS A 338 -5.84 -25.64 -10.12
C LYS A 338 -7.21 -26.12 -10.61
N LYS A 339 -7.75 -27.20 -10.05
CA LYS A 339 -9.11 -27.70 -10.33
C LYS A 339 -10.19 -26.66 -10.04
N LYS A 340 -10.10 -25.98 -8.89
CA LYS A 340 -11.02 -24.90 -8.51
C LYS A 340 -10.94 -23.72 -9.50
N PHE A 341 -9.74 -23.35 -9.92
CA PHE A 341 -9.53 -22.32 -10.92
C PHE A 341 -10.16 -22.67 -12.26
N LEU A 342 -9.90 -23.88 -12.79
CA LEU A 342 -10.46 -24.34 -14.06
C LEU A 342 -12.00 -24.31 -14.06
N LYS A 343 -12.63 -24.75 -12.97
CA LYS A 343 -14.09 -24.64 -12.80
C LYS A 343 -14.58 -23.19 -12.88
N LYS A 344 -13.87 -22.24 -12.26
CA LYS A 344 -14.24 -20.81 -12.35
C LYS A 344 -14.11 -20.27 -13.77
N VAL A 345 -13.04 -20.65 -14.46
CA VAL A 345 -12.78 -20.23 -15.83
C VAL A 345 -13.84 -20.78 -16.79
N ALA A 346 -14.24 -22.05 -16.64
CA ALA A 346 -15.32 -22.66 -17.44
C ALA A 346 -16.63 -21.85 -17.39
N ASN A 347 -17.01 -21.36 -16.20
CA ASN A 347 -18.21 -20.54 -16.03
C ASN A 347 -18.19 -19.24 -16.86
N ILE A 348 -17.01 -18.66 -17.14
CA ILE A 348 -16.92 -17.48 -18.02
C ILE A 348 -17.40 -17.84 -19.42
N TYR A 349 -16.99 -18.99 -19.94
CA TYR A 349 -17.34 -19.43 -21.29
C TYR A 349 -18.78 -19.89 -21.43
N GLU A 350 -19.33 -20.57 -20.42
CA GLU A 350 -20.73 -21.04 -20.44
C GLU A 350 -21.73 -19.87 -20.49
N VAL A 351 -21.47 -18.81 -19.71
CA VAL A 351 -22.30 -17.60 -19.69
C VAL A 351 -22.23 -16.86 -21.04
N GLU A 352 -21.06 -16.80 -21.67
CA GLU A 352 -20.89 -16.11 -22.96
C GLU A 352 -21.45 -16.89 -24.15
N MET A 353 -21.43 -18.23 -24.13
CA MET A 353 -21.98 -19.06 -25.20
C MET A 353 -23.50 -19.23 -25.15
N GLY A 354 -24.19 -18.58 -24.20
CA GLY A 354 -25.66 -18.58 -24.15
C GLY A 354 -26.27 -19.95 -23.89
N TYR A 355 -25.50 -20.90 -23.34
CA TYR A 355 -26.06 -22.16 -22.84
C TYR A 355 -26.85 -21.87 -21.55
N THR A 356 -28.07 -21.34 -21.71
CA THR A 356 -29.12 -21.59 -20.74
C THR A 356 -29.28 -23.10 -20.69
N SER A 357 -28.74 -23.73 -19.65
CA SER A 357 -29.12 -25.08 -19.27
C SER A 357 -30.64 -25.11 -19.20
N THR A 358 -31.29 -25.63 -20.25
CA THR A 358 -32.67 -26.08 -20.19
C THR A 358 -32.67 -27.21 -19.18
N ALA A 359 -32.91 -26.86 -17.91
CA ALA A 359 -33.33 -27.81 -16.92
C ALA A 359 -34.69 -28.34 -17.39
N ASN A 360 -34.66 -29.50 -18.06
CA ASN A 360 -35.82 -30.33 -18.23
C ASN A 360 -36.16 -30.92 -16.85
N ASP A 361 -37.25 -30.43 -16.27
CA ASP A 361 -38.18 -31.28 -15.51
C ASP A 361 -39.04 -32.10 -16.49
#